data_AF-A0A4C1TNI5-F1
#
_entry.id   AF-A0A4C1TNI5-F1
#
_cell.length_a   1.000
_cell.length_b   1.000
_cell.length_c   1.000
_cell.angle_alpha   90.00
_cell.angle_beta   90.00
_cell.angle_gamma   90.00
#
_symmetry.space_group_name_H-M   'P 1'
#
loop_
_entity.id
_entity.type
_entity.pdbx_description
1 polymer ?
#
loop_
_entity_poly.entity_id
_entity_poly.type
_entity_poly.pdbx_seq_one_letter_code
_entity_poly.pdbx_strand_id
1 'polypeptide(L)'
;MSIFWLVLFVFSSLMREEETAKILVVFPLPGPSHGILGNGYVEHLLNAGHEVTYVTPFPRKDPPPNLHQVVIEYPPEMEPGE
;
A
#
# COMPACT_ATOMS: atom_id res chain seq x y z
N MET A 1 -28.83 32.20 -17.00
CA MET A 1 -29.34 31.06 -16.21
C MET A 1 -28.99 29.69 -16.82
N SER A 2 -29.19 29.48 -18.14
CA SER A 2 -28.96 28.18 -18.80
C SER A 2 -27.49 27.68 -18.82
N ILE A 3 -26.54 28.56 -19.13
CA ILE A 3 -25.12 28.18 -19.30
C ILE A 3 -24.45 27.74 -17.99
N PHE A 4 -24.82 28.36 -16.86
CA PHE A 4 -24.26 28.03 -15.55
C PHE A 4 -24.59 26.58 -15.14
N TRP A 5 -25.83 26.16 -15.38
CA TRP A 5 -26.27 24.79 -15.14
C TRP A 5 -25.59 23.79 -16.07
N LEU A 6 -25.33 24.17 -17.32
CA LEU A 6 -24.56 23.36 -18.26
C LEU A 6 -23.12 23.14 -17.77
N VAL A 7 -22.46 24.18 -17.26
CA VAL A 7 -21.10 24.08 -16.71
C VAL A 7 -21.06 23.18 -15.47
N LEU A 8 -22.02 23.33 -14.55
CA LEU A 8 -22.12 22.46 -13.37
C LEU A 8 -22.40 21.01 -13.74
N PHE A 9 -23.25 20.76 -14.74
CA PHE A 9 -23.56 19.42 -15.21
C PHE A 9 -22.32 18.74 -15.83
N VAL A 10 -21.57 19.46 -16.68
CA VAL A 10 -20.31 18.97 -17.24
C VAL A 10 -19.30 18.69 -16.13
N PHE A 11 -19.12 19.62 -15.18
CA PHE A 11 -18.17 19.45 -14.06
C PHE A 11 -18.52 18.23 -13.18
N SER A 12 -19.81 18.03 -12.87
CA SER A 12 -20.28 16.88 -12.09
C SER A 12 -20.05 15.56 -12.82
N SER A 13 -20.19 15.52 -14.15
CA SER A 13 -19.96 14.29 -14.93
C SER A 13 -18.48 13.88 -15.01
N LEU A 14 -17.56 14.81 -14.72
CA LEU A 14 -16.12 14.55 -14.68
C LEU A 14 -15.66 14.01 -13.32
N MET A 15 -16.47 14.16 -12.27
CA MET A 15 -16.19 13.58 -10.96
C MET A 15 -16.51 12.09 -11.00
N ARG A 16 -15.49 11.26 -11.23
CA ARG A 16 -15.58 9.82 -11.02
C ARG A 16 -15.17 9.51 -9.59
N GLU A 17 -16.02 8.80 -8.86
CA GLU A 17 -15.60 8.09 -7.66
C GLU A 17 -14.79 6.86 -8.10
N GLU A 18 -13.48 6.87 -7.85
CA GLU A 18 -12.66 5.66 -7.95
C GLU A 18 -12.54 5.02 -6.57
N GLU A 19 -12.92 3.76 -6.48
CA GLU A 19 -12.59 2.93 -5.31
C GLU A 19 -11.13 2.51 -5.42
N THR A 20 -10.27 3.08 -4.58
CA THR A 20 -8.87 2.66 -4.49
C THR A 20 -8.81 1.22 -3.99
N ALA A 21 -8.23 0.31 -4.78
CA ALA A 21 -8.05 -1.08 -4.38
C ALA A 21 -7.20 -1.19 -3.09
N LYS A 22 -7.66 -2.02 -2.15
CA LYS A 22 -6.88 -2.44 -0.97
C LYS A 22 -6.02 -3.64 -1.35
N ILE A 23 -4.70 -3.45 -1.41
CA ILE A 23 -3.76 -4.43 -1.95
C ILE A 23 -3.08 -5.18 -0.81
N LEU A 24 -3.19 -6.51 -0.80
CA LEU A 24 -2.48 -7.38 0.12
C LEU A 24 -1.15 -7.84 -0.50
N VAL A 25 -0.04 -7.55 0.17
CA VAL A 25 1.29 -8.00 -0.22
C VAL A 25 1.79 -9.06 0.76
N VAL A 26 2.18 -10.22 0.24
CA VAL A 26 2.72 -11.34 1.01
C VAL A 26 3.90 -11.94 0.25
N PHE A 27 5.03 -12.13 0.93
CA PHE A 27 6.15 -12.90 0.41
C PHE A 27 6.32 -14.20 1.23
N PRO A 28 6.50 -15.36 0.57
CA PRO A 28 6.40 -16.66 1.22
C PRO A 28 7.59 -17.00 2.14
N LEU A 29 8.71 -16.30 2.00
CA LEU A 29 9.91 -16.53 2.80
C LEU A 29 10.23 -15.29 3.63
N PRO A 30 10.39 -15.43 4.96
CA PRO A 30 10.68 -14.30 5.83
C PRO A 30 12.12 -13.76 5.69
N GLY A 31 12.89 -14.14 4.67
CA GLY A 31 14.30 -13.74 4.51
C GLY A 31 14.52 -12.26 4.11
N PRO A 32 15.66 -11.63 4.48
CA PRO A 32 15.96 -10.24 4.12
C PRO A 32 15.89 -9.94 2.62
N SER A 33 16.32 -10.88 1.76
CA SER A 33 16.25 -10.72 0.30
C SER A 33 14.80 -10.58 -0.21
N HIS A 34 13.87 -11.35 0.35
CA HIS A 34 12.44 -11.25 0.05
C HIS A 34 11.83 -10.00 0.68
N GLY A 35 12.31 -9.59 1.86
CA GLY A 35 11.92 -8.33 2.49
C GLY A 35 12.30 -7.11 1.64
N ILE A 36 13.52 -7.08 1.09
CA ILE A 36 13.98 -6.02 0.17
C ILE A 36 13.10 -5.97 -1.09
N LEU A 37 12.85 -7.13 -1.70
CA LEU A 37 11.98 -7.21 -2.88
C LEU A 37 10.57 -6.71 -2.56
N GLY A 38 9.97 -7.19 -1.47
CA GLY A 38 8.62 -6.80 -1.09
C GLY A 38 8.50 -5.33 -0.71
N ASN A 39 9.50 -4.77 -0.05
CA ASN A 39 9.57 -3.34 0.23
C ASN A 39 9.53 -2.50 -1.05
N GLY A 40 10.20 -2.94 -2.13
CA GLY A 40 10.14 -2.28 -3.42
C GLY A 40 8.73 -2.24 -4.01
N TYR A 41 8.02 -3.37 -3.99
CA TYR A 41 6.61 -3.41 -4.43
C TYR A 41 5.72 -2.49 -3.59
N VAL A 42 5.81 -2.59 -2.27
CA VAL A 42 5.02 -1.79 -1.34
C VAL A 42 5.25 -0.30 -1.58
N GLU A 43 6.51 0.12 -1.74
CA GLU A 43 6.84 1.53 -2.00
C GLU A 43 6.24 2.07 -3.29
N HIS A 44 6.34 1.32 -4.39
CA HIS A 44 5.73 1.75 -5.66
C HIS A 44 4.21 1.82 -5.60
N LEU A 45 3.55 0.88 -4.92
CA LEU A 45 2.10 0.87 -4.75
C LEU A 45 1.61 2.04 -3.89
N LEU A 46 2.31 2.32 -2.78
CA LEU A 46 2.00 3.46 -1.93
C LEU A 46 2.20 4.79 -2.65
N ASN A 47 3.26 4.93 -3.44
CA ASN A 47 3.55 6.12 -4.24
C ASN A 47 2.51 6.34 -5.35
N ALA A 48 1.89 5.28 -5.84
CA ALA A 48 0.76 5.35 -6.78
C ALA A 48 -0.58 5.69 -6.10
N GLY A 49 -0.60 5.86 -4.76
CA GLY A 49 -1.79 6.22 -4.01
C GLY A 49 -2.65 5.05 -3.54
N HIS A 50 -2.17 3.81 -3.68
CA HIS A 50 -2.91 2.63 -3.21
C HIS A 50 -2.87 2.48 -1.69
N GLU A 51 -3.91 1.86 -1.13
CA GLU A 51 -3.91 1.37 0.25
C GLU A 51 -3.31 -0.03 0.27
N VAL A 52 -2.25 -0.24 1.06
CA VAL A 52 -1.50 -1.50 1.07
C VAL A 52 -1.54 -2.11 2.46
N THR A 53 -1.86 -3.40 2.53
CA THR A 53 -1.57 -4.24 3.70
C THR A 53 -0.38 -5.13 3.40
N TYR A 54 0.69 -5.01 4.18
CA TYR A 54 1.91 -5.79 3.98
C TYR A 54 2.16 -6.74 5.15
N VAL A 55 2.23 -8.04 4.87
CA VAL A 55 2.66 -9.05 5.84
C VAL A 55 4.18 -9.17 5.79
N THR A 56 4.86 -8.80 6.87
CA THR A 56 6.32 -8.71 6.88
C THR A 56 6.91 -8.91 8.28
N PRO A 57 8.05 -9.61 8.42
CA PRO A 57 8.84 -9.60 9.65
C PRO A 57 9.72 -8.35 9.79
N PHE A 58 9.76 -7.50 8.76
CA PHE A 58 10.58 -6.28 8.71
C PHE A 58 9.67 -5.03 8.70
N PRO A 59 9.04 -4.67 9.83
CA PRO A 59 8.15 -3.51 9.86
C PRO A 59 8.91 -2.19 9.67
N ARG A 60 8.31 -1.28 8.90
CA ARG A 60 8.70 0.13 8.84
C ARG A 60 8.36 0.82 10.16
N LYS A 61 9.31 1.59 10.70
CA LYS A 61 9.16 2.33 11.97
C LYS A 61 8.13 3.45 11.90
N ASP A 62 8.07 4.14 10.75
CA ASP A 62 7.17 5.27 10.52
C ASP A 62 6.44 5.05 9.17
N PRO A 63 5.38 4.22 9.16
CA PRO A 63 4.65 3.91 7.93
C PRO A 63 3.75 5.08 7.52
N PRO A 64 3.59 5.35 6.21
CA PRO A 64 2.61 6.31 5.75
C PRO A 64 1.18 5.83 6.08
N PRO A 65 0.18 6.74 6.12
CA PRO A 65 -1.18 6.41 6.57
C PRO A 65 -1.89 5.36 5.69
N ASN A 66 -1.46 5.21 4.44
CA ASN A 66 -1.98 4.23 3.49
C ASN A 66 -1.23 2.87 3.53
N LEU A 67 -0.37 2.65 4.52
CA LEU A 67 0.31 1.37 4.75
C LEU A 67 -0.12 0.76 6.10
N HIS A 68 -0.78 -0.39 6.03
CA HIS A 68 -1.02 -1.27 7.17
C HIS A 68 0.01 -2.41 7.18
N GLN A 69 0.61 -2.72 8.32
CA GLN A 69 1.64 -3.76 8.43
C GLN A 69 1.17 -4.87 9.39
N VAL A 70 1.14 -6.10 8.88
CA VAL A 70 0.93 -7.30 9.71
C VAL A 70 2.30 -7.86 10.02
N VAL A 71 2.75 -7.64 11.25
CA VAL A 71 4.07 -8.10 11.69
C VAL A 71 3.99 -9.58 12.03
N ILE A 72 4.89 -10.36 11.43
CA ILE A 72 5.09 -11.77 11.76
C ILE A 72 6.45 -11.93 12.45
N GLU A 73 6.47 -12.71 13.53
CA GLU A 73 7.72 -12.97 14.26
C GLU A 73 8.60 -13.96 13.48
N TYR A 74 9.90 -13.76 13.59
CA TYR A 74 10.86 -14.72 13.07
C TYR A 74 10.88 -15.96 13.98
N PRO A 75 10.94 -17.18 13.42
CA PRO A 75 11.33 -18.33 14.20
C PRO A 75 12.72 -18.07 14.79
N PRO A 76 12.96 -18.36 16.09
CA PRO A 76 14.25 -18.11 16.74
C PRO A 76 15.42 -18.75 16.01
N GLU A 77 15.19 -19.84 15.27
CA GLU A 77 16.23 -20.55 14.52
C GLU A 77 16.74 -19.77 13.30
N MET A 78 16.01 -18.74 12.86
CA MET A 78 16.35 -17.97 11.66
C MET A 78 16.57 -16.48 11.94
N GLU A 79 16.64 -16.07 13.20
CA GLU A 79 17.13 -14.74 13.54
C GLU A 79 18.57 -14.58 13.02
N PRO A 80 18.87 -13.53 12.23
CA PRO A 80 20.25 -13.23 11.85
C PRO A 80 21.03 -13.04 13.14
N GLY A 81 22.06 -13.87 13.36
CA GLY A 81 22.96 -13.69 14.50
C GLY A 81 23.45 -12.24 14.56
N GLU A 82 23.39 -11.65 15.76
CA GLU A 82 23.88 -10.30 16.05
C GLU A 82 25.29 -10.03 15.49
#